data_AF-I8XPI5-F1
#
_entry.id   AF-I8XPI5-F1
#
_cell.length_a   1.000
_cell.length_b   1.000
_cell.length_c   1.000
_cell.angle_alpha   90.00
_cell.angle_beta   90.00
_cell.angle_gamma   90.00
#
_symmetry.space_group_name_H-M   'P 1'
#
loop_
_entity.id
_entity.type
_entity.pdbx_description
1 polymer ?
#
loop_
_entity_poly.entity_id
_entity_poly.type
_entity_poly.pdbx_seq_one_letter_code
_entity_poly.pdbx_strand_id
1 'polypeptide(L)'
;MLLLKTEMRMEPRELINFMAIAERLKCNTRHSWTSTYRHESVAEHSWRLTLLAYFVQDEFPEADMNKVIQMCILHDLGEAITGDIPAFYKTQKDEEVEDRKIEELFQTLPPFYQDKLLPLFREMGELATLEAKIYKALDKMEAIIQHNEADISTWIPLEYTTNLEYGAENVAFSPYLRRLKQELYNDSVRKIESVSEQGGGSNNRWVDLTLKVSPKMIKDAQGNENKAFTGHLGTHFDVMNKEFPLNYTERKAIVFDVSSISGRDIEVQDIDLSKVRPDMFVSFYSGYIERESYGSKAYFSEHPQLSDELIEKLLDRHISIIGIDFAGVRRGTEHTPKDQYCADKGVFIIENLCHLGQLLVGDEKSAEFIANTYPMNFAEMTGLPCRVIAKRK
;
A
#
# COMPACT_ATOMS: atom_id res chain seq x y z
N MET A 1 -50.59 -22.18 22.01
CA MET A 1 -49.51 -21.29 22.51
C MET A 1 -48.11 -21.66 22.01
N LEU A 2 -47.86 -22.89 21.53
CA LEU A 2 -46.55 -23.27 20.93
C LEU A 2 -46.44 -22.88 19.44
N LEU A 3 -47.53 -22.96 18.67
CA LEU A 3 -47.57 -22.62 17.23
C LEU A 3 -47.37 -21.12 16.93
N LEU A 4 -47.79 -20.22 17.83
CA LEU A 4 -47.58 -18.76 17.69
C LEU A 4 -46.13 -18.32 17.91
N LYS A 5 -45.26 -19.15 18.50
CA LYS A 5 -43.85 -18.79 18.73
C LYS A 5 -42.97 -18.98 17.49
N THR A 6 -43.39 -19.82 16.55
CA THR A 6 -42.70 -20.11 15.30
C THR A 6 -42.79 -18.94 14.31
N GLU A 7 -43.90 -18.19 14.29
CA GLU A 7 -44.07 -17.02 13.40
C GLU A 7 -43.25 -15.79 13.82
N MET A 8 -42.68 -15.78 15.03
CA MET A 8 -41.93 -14.63 15.58
C MET A 8 -40.41 -14.78 15.50
N ARG A 9 -39.89 -15.95 15.15
CA ARG A 9 -38.45 -16.23 15.19
C ARG A 9 -37.94 -16.50 13.78
N MET A 10 -36.78 -15.92 13.48
CA MET A 10 -36.09 -16.19 12.23
C MET A 10 -35.65 -17.64 12.18
N GLU A 11 -36.14 -18.38 11.19
CA GLU A 11 -35.73 -19.77 11.01
C GLU A 11 -34.25 -19.81 10.60
N PRO A 12 -33.48 -20.84 11.01
CA PRO A 12 -32.04 -20.88 10.74
C PRO A 12 -31.68 -20.72 9.26
N ARG A 13 -32.53 -21.21 8.34
CA ARG A 13 -32.31 -21.04 6.89
C ARG A 13 -32.49 -19.59 6.45
N GLU A 14 -33.50 -18.89 6.97
CA GLU A 14 -33.73 -17.47 6.69
C GLU A 14 -32.57 -16.63 7.24
N LEU A 15 -32.08 -16.96 8.44
CA LEU A 15 -30.90 -16.32 9.02
C LEU A 15 -29.68 -16.51 8.13
N ILE A 16 -29.38 -17.73 7.69
CA ILE A 16 -28.23 -17.99 6.80
C ILE A 16 -28.36 -17.20 5.49
N ASN A 17 -29.56 -17.11 4.92
CA ASN A 17 -29.80 -16.35 3.70
C ASN A 17 -29.56 -14.85 3.91
N PHE A 18 -30.04 -14.30 5.04
CA PHE A 18 -29.77 -12.91 5.41
C PHE A 18 -28.28 -12.66 5.65
N MET A 19 -27.59 -13.57 6.34
CA MET A 19 -26.15 -13.48 6.58
C MET A 19 -25.33 -13.54 5.27
N ALA A 20 -25.81 -14.25 4.25
CA ALA A 20 -25.17 -14.28 2.93
C ALA A 20 -25.30 -12.93 2.19
N ILE A 21 -26.32 -12.13 2.50
CA ILE A 21 -26.43 -10.74 2.00
C ILE A 21 -25.44 -9.87 2.76
N ALA A 22 -25.44 -9.93 4.09
CA ALA A 22 -24.54 -9.13 4.93
C ALA A 22 -23.05 -9.42 4.67
N GLU A 23 -22.69 -10.63 4.26
CA GLU A 23 -21.31 -11.00 3.92
C GLU A 23 -20.70 -10.10 2.83
N ARG A 24 -21.54 -9.60 1.90
CA ARG A 24 -21.10 -8.70 0.83
C ARG A 24 -20.51 -7.39 1.32
N LEU A 25 -20.85 -6.95 2.54
CA LEU A 25 -20.23 -5.79 3.18
C LEU A 25 -18.73 -5.99 3.43
N LYS A 26 -18.25 -7.23 3.52
CA LYS A 26 -16.81 -7.55 3.62
C LYS A 26 -16.10 -7.38 2.28
N CYS A 27 -16.84 -7.51 1.18
CA CYS A 27 -16.31 -7.46 -0.18
C CYS A 27 -16.43 -6.05 -0.77
N ASN A 28 -17.44 -5.29 -0.36
CA ASN A 28 -17.64 -3.92 -0.81
C ASN A 28 -16.70 -3.00 -0.04
N THR A 29 -15.94 -2.20 -0.78
CA THR A 29 -14.90 -1.32 -0.25
C THR A 29 -15.34 0.13 -0.30
N ARG A 30 -15.02 0.88 0.75
CA ARG A 30 -15.19 2.32 0.85
C ARG A 30 -14.05 3.06 0.15
N HIS A 31 -14.24 4.36 -0.06
CA HIS A 31 -13.17 5.23 -0.55
C HIS A 31 -11.95 5.26 0.37
N SER A 32 -12.18 5.24 1.68
CA SER A 32 -11.13 5.35 2.69
C SER A 32 -10.13 4.19 2.64
N TRP A 33 -8.88 4.49 3.01
CA TRP A 33 -7.78 3.55 3.02
C TRP A 33 -7.35 3.24 4.44
N THR A 34 -6.96 2.00 4.69
CA THR A 34 -6.27 1.58 5.92
C THR A 34 -4.82 2.05 5.90
N SER A 35 -4.17 2.07 7.08
CA SER A 35 -2.73 2.36 7.24
C SER A 35 -1.80 1.38 6.49
N THR A 36 -2.34 0.27 5.97
CA THR A 36 -1.63 -0.71 5.14
C THR A 36 -1.90 -0.56 3.62
N TYR A 37 -2.50 0.56 3.20
CA TYR A 37 -2.86 0.85 1.80
C TYR A 37 -3.78 -0.18 1.15
N ARG A 38 -4.73 -0.70 1.93
CA ARG A 38 -5.89 -1.43 1.42
C ARG A 38 -7.12 -0.55 1.61
N HIS A 39 -8.06 -0.58 0.67
CA HIS A 39 -9.37 0.02 0.92
C HIS A 39 -10.07 -0.67 2.09
N GLU A 40 -10.60 0.15 2.99
CA GLU A 40 -11.47 -0.31 4.07
C GLU A 40 -12.75 -0.93 3.49
N SER A 41 -13.22 -2.04 4.06
CA SER A 41 -14.54 -2.59 3.70
C SER A 41 -15.66 -1.97 4.54
N VAL A 42 -16.88 -1.98 4.01
CA VAL A 42 -18.05 -1.44 4.73
C VAL A 42 -18.26 -2.17 6.07
N ALA A 43 -17.97 -3.47 6.12
CA ALA A 43 -18.02 -4.26 7.35
C ALA A 43 -16.98 -3.82 8.39
N GLU A 44 -15.78 -3.42 7.97
CA GLU A 44 -14.71 -2.94 8.86
C GLU A 44 -15.06 -1.58 9.46
N HIS A 45 -15.57 -0.65 8.63
CA HIS A 45 -16.13 0.63 9.07
C HIS A 45 -17.21 0.41 10.13
N SER A 46 -18.23 -0.40 9.82
CA SER A 46 -19.35 -0.67 10.72
C SER A 46 -18.91 -1.28 12.06
N TRP A 47 -17.91 -2.17 12.04
CA TRP A 47 -17.33 -2.74 13.26
C TRP A 47 -16.61 -1.67 14.10
N ARG A 48 -15.73 -0.86 13.50
CA ARG A 48 -14.97 0.14 14.26
C ARG A 48 -15.86 1.29 14.72
N LEU A 49 -16.86 1.68 13.95
CA LEU A 49 -17.93 2.60 14.35
C LEU A 49 -18.69 2.09 15.59
N THR A 50 -19.03 0.80 15.61
CA THR A 50 -19.70 0.20 16.77
C THR A 50 -18.81 0.22 18.02
N LEU A 51 -17.51 -0.03 17.85
CA LEU A 51 -16.53 0.08 18.94
C LEU A 51 -16.39 1.52 19.44
N LEU A 52 -16.40 2.50 18.52
CA LEU A 52 -16.40 3.92 18.85
C LEU A 52 -17.64 4.30 19.67
N ALA A 53 -18.84 3.86 19.25
CA ALA A 53 -20.08 4.10 19.98
C ALA A 53 -20.04 3.51 21.40
N TYR A 54 -19.46 2.31 21.56
CA TYR A 54 -19.28 1.70 22.87
C TYR A 54 -18.41 2.55 23.80
N PHE A 55 -17.30 3.12 23.32
CA PHE A 55 -16.42 3.94 24.18
C PHE A 55 -16.96 5.34 24.47
N VAL A 56 -17.86 5.86 23.64
CA VAL A 56 -18.45 7.20 23.80
C VAL A 56 -19.70 7.19 24.69
N GLN A 57 -20.22 6.02 25.06
CA GLN A 57 -21.50 5.88 25.77
C GLN A 57 -21.61 6.66 27.08
N ASP A 58 -20.50 6.80 27.84
CA ASP A 58 -20.49 7.49 29.14
C ASP A 58 -20.73 9.00 29.01
N GLU A 59 -20.53 9.56 27.82
CA GLU A 59 -20.77 10.98 27.52
C GLU A 59 -22.25 11.28 27.19
N PHE A 60 -23.08 10.24 27.09
CA PHE A 60 -24.50 10.33 26.74
C PHE A 60 -25.38 9.47 27.67
N PRO A 61 -25.38 9.72 28.99
CA PRO A 61 -26.15 8.91 29.96
C PRO A 61 -27.67 8.96 29.74
N GLU A 62 -28.17 9.96 29.01
CA GLU A 62 -29.58 10.13 28.67
C GLU A 62 -30.01 9.38 27.39
N ALA A 63 -29.07 8.86 26.59
CA ALA A 63 -29.35 8.17 25.34
C ALA A 63 -29.40 6.65 25.54
N ASP A 64 -30.25 5.96 24.76
CA ASP A 64 -30.18 4.51 24.65
C ASP A 64 -28.99 4.09 23.77
N MET A 65 -27.83 3.87 24.38
CA MET A 65 -26.62 3.52 23.65
C MET A 65 -26.64 2.11 23.06
N ASN A 66 -27.50 1.20 23.54
CA ASN A 66 -27.71 -0.08 22.87
C ASN A 66 -28.44 0.13 21.54
N LYS A 67 -29.36 1.10 21.48
CA LYS A 67 -30.03 1.49 20.24
C LYS A 67 -29.06 2.16 19.27
N VAL A 68 -28.18 3.06 19.75
CA VAL A 68 -27.12 3.66 18.92
C VAL A 68 -26.21 2.58 18.31
N ILE A 69 -25.79 1.60 19.11
CA ILE A 69 -24.99 0.46 18.62
C ILE A 69 -25.76 -0.33 17.54
N GLN A 70 -27.07 -0.56 17.71
CA GLN A 70 -27.88 -1.19 16.67
C GLN A 70 -27.94 -0.35 15.38
N MET A 71 -28.06 0.97 15.49
CA MET A 71 -27.99 1.88 14.34
C MET A 71 -26.64 1.75 13.63
N CYS A 72 -25.52 1.75 14.36
CA CYS A 72 -24.18 1.56 13.80
C CYS A 72 -24.02 0.23 13.04
N ILE A 73 -24.57 -0.87 13.56
CA ILE A 73 -24.49 -2.20 12.92
C ILE A 73 -25.27 -2.23 11.58
N LEU A 74 -26.34 -1.43 11.47
CA LEU A 74 -27.31 -1.54 10.38
C LEU A 74 -27.22 -0.43 9.33
N HIS A 75 -26.53 0.68 9.63
CA HIS A 75 -26.61 1.91 8.82
C HIS A 75 -26.25 1.74 7.35
N ASP A 76 -25.17 1.00 7.05
CA ASP A 76 -24.70 0.77 5.68
C ASP A 76 -25.10 -0.62 5.14
N LEU A 77 -26.14 -1.26 5.73
CA LEU A 77 -26.60 -2.58 5.23
C LEU A 77 -27.12 -2.50 3.78
N GLY A 78 -27.53 -1.31 3.31
CA GLY A 78 -27.97 -1.06 1.93
C GLY A 78 -26.86 -1.28 0.92
N GLU A 79 -25.64 -0.97 1.32
CA GLU A 79 -24.44 -1.11 0.50
C GLU A 79 -24.13 -2.58 0.17
N ALA A 80 -24.69 -3.56 0.90
CA ALA A 80 -24.61 -4.97 0.52
C ALA A 80 -25.33 -5.27 -0.81
N ILE A 81 -26.25 -4.40 -1.23
CA ILE A 81 -27.06 -4.52 -2.43
C ILE A 81 -26.59 -3.54 -3.52
N THR A 82 -26.35 -2.28 -3.15
CA THR A 82 -26.03 -1.19 -4.09
C THR A 82 -24.53 -1.01 -4.33
N GLY A 83 -23.68 -1.50 -3.42
CA GLY A 83 -22.27 -1.09 -3.32
C GLY A 83 -22.13 0.24 -2.55
N ASP A 84 -20.89 0.58 -2.18
CA ASP A 84 -20.54 1.86 -1.55
C ASP A 84 -20.42 2.95 -2.62
N ILE A 85 -21.06 4.09 -2.37
CA ILE A 85 -20.91 5.32 -3.17
C ILE A 85 -20.32 6.38 -2.24
N PRO A 86 -19.12 6.91 -2.53
CA PRO A 86 -18.47 7.89 -1.66
C PRO A 86 -19.36 9.11 -1.41
N ALA A 87 -19.37 9.62 -0.18
CA ALA A 87 -20.29 10.68 0.26
C ALA A 87 -20.25 11.95 -0.62
N PHE A 88 -19.11 12.27 -1.23
CA PHE A 88 -18.93 13.42 -2.12
C PHE A 88 -19.43 13.20 -3.56
N TYR A 89 -19.76 11.96 -3.94
CA TYR A 89 -20.39 11.62 -5.22
C TYR A 89 -21.84 11.17 -5.09
N LYS A 90 -22.28 10.85 -3.87
CA LYS A 90 -23.64 10.36 -3.59
C LYS A 90 -24.67 11.45 -3.85
N THR A 91 -25.67 11.14 -4.66
CA THR A 91 -26.80 12.05 -4.93
C THR A 91 -28.03 11.66 -4.12
N GLN A 92 -28.98 12.59 -3.96
CA GLN A 92 -30.27 12.30 -3.32
C GLN A 92 -31.00 11.11 -3.97
N LYS A 93 -30.88 10.97 -5.29
CA LYS A 93 -31.49 9.84 -6.01
C LYS A 93 -30.84 8.51 -5.64
N ASP A 94 -29.54 8.51 -5.39
CA ASP A 94 -28.82 7.30 -4.96
C ASP A 94 -29.25 6.90 -3.55
N GLU A 95 -29.40 7.87 -2.65
CA GLU A 95 -29.96 7.66 -1.29
C GLU A 95 -31.37 7.09 -1.35
N GLU A 96 -32.28 7.66 -2.16
CA GLU A 96 -33.65 7.14 -2.33
C GLU A 96 -33.71 5.71 -2.87
N VAL A 97 -32.76 5.33 -3.73
CA VAL A 97 -32.66 3.97 -4.27
C VAL A 97 -32.16 3.00 -3.20
N GLU A 98 -31.16 3.40 -2.43
CA GLU A 98 -30.62 2.60 -1.33
C GLU A 98 -31.64 2.39 -0.22
N ASP A 99 -32.32 3.46 0.22
CA ASP A 99 -33.37 3.40 1.23
C ASP A 99 -34.48 2.43 0.83
N ARG A 100 -34.92 2.50 -0.43
CA ARG A 100 -35.93 1.56 -0.96
C ARG A 100 -35.44 0.12 -0.92
N LYS A 101 -34.16 -0.12 -1.25
CA LYS A 101 -33.58 -1.46 -1.22
C LYS A 101 -33.47 -2.02 0.19
N ILE A 102 -33.17 -1.18 1.17
CA ILE A 102 -33.18 -1.57 2.58
C ILE A 102 -34.59 -1.86 3.07
N GLU A 103 -35.56 -1.03 2.74
CA GLU A 103 -36.96 -1.31 3.09
C GLU A 103 -37.45 -2.63 2.46
N GLU A 104 -37.14 -2.87 1.19
CA GLU A 104 -37.41 -4.14 0.50
C GLU A 104 -36.74 -5.32 1.24
N LEU A 105 -35.49 -5.18 1.67
CA LEU A 105 -34.76 -6.20 2.42
C LEU A 105 -35.42 -6.48 3.77
N PHE A 106 -35.76 -5.45 4.54
CA PHE A 106 -36.41 -5.62 5.85
C PHE A 106 -37.78 -6.28 5.72
N GLN A 107 -38.54 -5.99 4.67
CA GLN A 107 -39.81 -6.65 4.40
C GLN A 107 -39.70 -8.16 4.13
N THR A 108 -38.50 -8.67 3.82
CA THR A 108 -38.27 -10.13 3.68
C THR A 108 -38.09 -10.84 5.02
N LEU A 109 -37.89 -10.11 6.12
CA LEU A 109 -37.64 -10.68 7.44
C LEU A 109 -38.95 -11.11 8.13
N PRO A 110 -38.91 -11.99 9.15
CA PRO A 110 -40.11 -12.31 9.93
C PRO A 110 -40.74 -11.06 10.56
N PRO A 111 -42.08 -11.00 10.75
CA PRO A 111 -42.79 -9.81 11.21
C PRO A 111 -42.19 -9.15 12.46
N PHE A 112 -41.73 -9.95 13.42
CA PHE A 112 -41.06 -9.47 14.63
C PHE A 112 -39.85 -8.57 14.37
N TYR A 113 -39.05 -8.87 13.34
CA TYR A 113 -37.89 -8.06 12.96
C TYR A 113 -38.30 -6.86 12.11
N GLN A 114 -39.33 -7.00 11.25
CA GLN A 114 -39.88 -5.87 10.50
C GLN A 114 -40.35 -4.75 11.43
N ASP A 115 -41.12 -5.12 12.47
CA ASP A 115 -41.69 -4.19 13.47
C ASP A 115 -40.61 -3.45 14.27
N LYS A 116 -39.37 -3.98 14.29
CA LYS A 116 -38.24 -3.36 14.99
C LYS A 116 -37.35 -2.54 14.06
N LEU A 117 -37.01 -3.08 12.90
CA LEU A 117 -35.98 -2.52 12.02
C LEU A 117 -36.52 -1.38 11.16
N LEU A 118 -37.77 -1.46 10.68
CA LEU A 118 -38.35 -0.39 9.87
C LEU A 118 -38.50 0.92 10.66
N PRO A 119 -39.02 0.94 11.92
CA PRO A 119 -39.04 2.17 12.71
C PRO A 119 -37.65 2.71 13.03
N LEU A 120 -36.69 1.82 13.35
CA LEU A 120 -35.31 2.21 13.63
C LEU A 120 -34.66 2.88 12.41
N PHE A 121 -34.86 2.33 11.22
CA PHE A 121 -34.34 2.87 9.98
C PHE A 121 -34.93 4.25 9.64
N ARG A 122 -36.24 4.43 9.82
CA ARG A 122 -36.88 5.74 9.64
C ARG A 122 -36.35 6.78 10.62
N GLU A 123 -36.19 6.40 11.88
CA GLU A 123 -35.62 7.27 12.90
C GLU A 123 -34.18 7.70 12.56
N MET A 124 -33.38 6.80 12.00
CA MET A 124 -32.04 7.12 11.50
C MET A 124 -32.09 8.18 10.39
N GLY A 125 -32.97 8.04 9.40
CA GLY A 125 -33.13 9.02 8.33
C GLY A 125 -33.67 10.38 8.79
N GLU A 126 -34.60 10.39 9.76
CA GLU A 126 -35.20 11.62 10.28
C GLU A 126 -34.21 12.47 11.11
N LEU A 127 -33.19 11.85 11.71
CA LEU A 127 -32.18 12.51 12.55
C LEU A 127 -32.79 13.40 13.67
N ALA A 128 -33.99 13.06 14.14
CA ALA A 128 -34.74 13.84 15.12
C ALA A 128 -34.35 13.51 16.56
N THR A 129 -34.14 12.22 16.86
CA THR A 129 -33.82 11.71 18.20
C THR A 129 -32.35 11.93 18.57
N LEU A 130 -32.05 11.84 19.87
CA LEU A 130 -30.68 11.99 20.35
C LEU A 130 -29.82 10.83 19.84
N GLU A 131 -30.34 9.61 19.87
CA GLU A 131 -29.68 8.40 19.36
C GLU A 131 -29.36 8.52 17.87
N ALA A 132 -30.32 9.00 17.07
CA ALA A 132 -30.13 9.23 15.65
C ALA A 132 -29.00 10.25 15.38
N LYS A 133 -28.95 11.32 16.17
CA LYS A 133 -27.89 12.33 16.06
C LYS A 133 -26.52 11.78 16.48
N ILE A 134 -26.47 10.97 17.54
CA ILE A 134 -25.23 10.36 18.02
C ILE A 134 -24.66 9.41 16.97
N TYR A 135 -25.41 8.42 16.47
CA TYR A 135 -24.83 7.48 15.48
C TYR A 135 -24.34 8.23 14.24
N LYS A 136 -25.10 9.22 13.76
CA LYS A 136 -24.74 9.93 12.54
C LYS A 136 -23.48 10.78 12.75
N ALA A 137 -23.33 11.40 13.92
CA ALA A 137 -22.10 12.10 14.24
C ALA A 137 -20.91 11.15 14.31
N LEU A 138 -21.06 10.00 14.97
CA LEU A 138 -19.98 9.00 15.10
C LEU A 138 -19.58 8.41 13.74
N ASP A 139 -20.53 8.11 12.85
CA ASP A 139 -20.29 7.65 11.48
C ASP A 139 -19.35 8.62 10.72
N LYS A 140 -19.60 9.93 10.84
CA LYS A 140 -18.75 10.96 10.23
C LYS A 140 -17.37 11.06 10.89
N MET A 141 -17.30 10.97 12.21
CA MET A 141 -16.03 11.07 12.94
C MET A 141 -15.13 9.86 12.65
N GLU A 142 -15.73 8.67 12.56
CA GLU A 142 -15.04 7.42 12.22
C GLU A 142 -14.32 7.57 10.86
N ALA A 143 -15.02 8.05 9.84
CA ALA A 143 -14.43 8.25 8.51
C ALA A 143 -13.21 9.18 8.57
N ILE A 144 -13.28 10.28 9.33
CA ILE A 144 -12.15 11.21 9.49
C ILE A 144 -10.99 10.55 10.26
N ILE A 145 -11.28 9.77 11.30
CA ILE A 145 -10.27 8.96 12.00
C ILE A 145 -9.53 8.07 11.00
N GLN A 146 -10.26 7.33 10.14
CA GLN A 146 -9.64 6.47 9.13
C GLN A 146 -8.77 7.26 8.15
N HIS A 147 -9.24 8.41 7.66
CA HIS A 147 -8.46 9.26 6.77
C HIS A 147 -7.19 9.78 7.43
N ASN A 148 -7.24 10.12 8.71
CA ASN A 148 -6.07 10.55 9.48
C ASN A 148 -5.07 9.41 9.72
N GLU A 149 -5.53 8.17 9.89
CA GLU A 149 -4.69 6.97 10.03
C GLU A 149 -4.10 6.45 8.70
N ALA A 150 -4.78 6.68 7.56
CA ALA A 150 -4.29 6.33 6.23
C ALA A 150 -2.97 7.05 5.89
N ASP A 151 -2.30 6.73 4.79
CA ASP A 151 -1.24 7.64 4.30
C ASP A 151 -1.87 8.86 3.60
N ILE A 152 -1.28 10.05 3.76
CA ILE A 152 -1.75 11.27 3.06
C ILE A 152 -1.67 11.17 1.53
N SER A 153 -0.81 10.30 0.99
CA SER A 153 -0.74 10.00 -0.45
C SER A 153 -2.02 9.37 -0.99
N THR A 154 -2.86 8.83 -0.10
CA THR A 154 -4.15 8.26 -0.47
C THR A 154 -5.24 9.33 -0.59
N TRP A 155 -4.97 10.54 -0.08
CA TRP A 155 -5.96 11.61 -0.11
C TRP A 155 -6.10 12.20 -1.51
N ILE A 156 -7.33 12.29 -1.99
CA ILE A 156 -7.65 13.04 -3.21
C ILE A 156 -7.72 14.54 -2.91
N PRO A 157 -7.60 15.43 -3.92
CA PRO A 157 -7.57 16.88 -3.70
C PRO A 157 -8.73 17.44 -2.86
N LEU A 158 -9.92 16.83 -2.96
CA LEU A 158 -11.10 17.24 -2.22
C LEU A 158 -10.95 17.02 -0.70
N GLU A 159 -10.26 15.96 -0.29
CA GLU A 159 -10.18 15.52 1.10
C GLU A 159 -9.33 16.42 1.99
N TYR A 160 -8.43 17.22 1.39
CA TYR A 160 -7.69 18.27 2.08
C TYR A 160 -8.62 19.30 2.72
N THR A 161 -9.78 19.55 2.10
CA THR A 161 -10.81 20.44 2.65
C THR A 161 -11.87 19.63 3.40
N THR A 162 -12.36 18.53 2.80
CA THR A 162 -13.46 17.76 3.37
C THR A 162 -13.11 17.19 4.75
N ASN A 163 -11.90 16.69 4.99
CA ASN A 163 -11.53 16.15 6.31
C ASN A 163 -11.51 17.23 7.42
N LEU A 164 -11.38 18.51 7.06
CA LEU A 164 -11.42 19.62 8.03
C LEU A 164 -12.86 20.02 8.40
N GLU A 165 -13.79 19.88 7.46
CA GLU A 165 -15.16 20.45 7.56
C GLU A 165 -16.23 19.39 7.83
N TYR A 166 -16.03 18.16 7.36
CA TYR A 166 -17.03 17.10 7.37
C TYR A 166 -17.51 16.77 8.78
N GLY A 167 -18.82 16.57 8.93
CA GLY A 167 -19.45 16.26 10.22
C GLY A 167 -19.55 17.41 11.23
N ALA A 168 -19.11 18.63 10.89
CA ALA A 168 -19.13 19.77 11.82
C ALA A 168 -20.54 20.10 12.37
N GLU A 169 -21.56 20.05 11.50
CA GLU A 169 -22.95 20.28 11.89
C GLU A 169 -23.49 19.10 12.73
N ASN A 170 -23.09 17.87 12.41
CA ASN A 170 -23.53 16.67 13.11
C ASN A 170 -23.04 16.63 14.56
N VAL A 171 -21.89 17.23 14.88
CA VAL A 171 -21.38 17.26 16.26
C VAL A 171 -21.86 18.44 17.09
N ALA A 172 -22.54 19.44 16.48
CA ALA A 172 -22.81 20.73 17.10
C ALA A 172 -23.65 20.63 18.40
N PHE A 173 -24.51 19.62 18.51
CA PHE A 173 -25.39 19.41 19.66
C PHE A 173 -24.66 18.94 20.93
N SER A 174 -23.45 18.38 20.82
CA SER A 174 -22.71 17.79 21.93
C SER A 174 -21.39 18.51 22.19
N PRO A 175 -21.14 19.03 23.42
CA PRO A 175 -19.83 19.57 23.79
C PRO A 175 -18.70 18.56 23.65
N TYR A 176 -18.93 17.27 23.96
CA TYR A 176 -17.93 16.22 23.82
C TYR A 176 -17.58 15.98 22.35
N LEU A 177 -18.57 15.79 21.48
CA LEU A 177 -18.32 15.52 20.07
C LEU A 177 -17.67 16.70 19.35
N ARG A 178 -17.96 17.95 19.76
CA ARG A 178 -17.21 19.12 19.27
C ARG A 178 -15.73 19.06 19.62
N ARG A 179 -15.37 18.63 20.83
CA ARG A 179 -13.97 18.44 21.22
C ARG A 179 -13.33 17.30 20.43
N LEU A 180 -14.02 16.17 20.28
CA LEU A 180 -13.54 15.06 19.45
C LEU A 180 -13.25 15.53 18.01
N LYS A 181 -14.19 16.23 17.38
CA LYS A 181 -14.01 16.81 16.04
C LYS A 181 -12.84 17.79 15.97
N GLN A 182 -12.61 18.57 17.03
CA GLN A 182 -11.47 19.50 17.09
C GLN A 182 -10.13 18.75 17.11
N GLU A 183 -10.03 17.64 17.84
CA GLU A 183 -8.82 16.81 17.82
C GLU A 183 -8.59 16.18 16.44
N LEU A 184 -9.66 15.68 15.79
CA LEU A 184 -9.55 15.16 14.42
C LEU A 184 -9.12 16.23 13.41
N TYR A 185 -9.60 17.46 13.57
CA TYR A 185 -9.15 18.61 12.78
C TYR A 185 -7.65 18.86 12.99
N ASN A 186 -7.19 18.86 14.25
CA ASN A 186 -5.78 19.07 14.58
C ASN A 186 -4.89 17.98 13.95
N ASP A 187 -5.34 16.72 13.96
CA ASP A 187 -4.67 15.60 13.30
C ASP A 187 -4.56 15.80 11.79
N SER A 188 -5.66 16.19 11.14
CA SER A 188 -5.67 16.46 9.70
C SER A 188 -4.73 17.61 9.33
N VAL A 189 -4.72 18.71 10.10
CA VAL A 189 -3.80 19.85 9.87
C VAL A 189 -2.34 19.42 10.01
N ARG A 190 -1.98 18.75 11.10
CA ARG A 190 -0.61 18.26 11.32
C ARG A 190 -0.13 17.36 10.17
N LYS A 191 -1.03 16.52 9.67
CA LYS A 191 -0.74 15.64 8.54
C LYS A 191 -0.47 16.41 7.25
N ILE A 192 -1.30 17.41 6.93
CA ILE A 192 -1.11 18.29 5.76
C ILE A 192 0.22 19.07 5.86
N GLU A 193 0.54 19.61 7.05
CA GLU A 193 1.77 20.36 7.29
C GLU A 193 3.02 19.48 7.11
N SER A 194 2.99 18.23 7.57
CA SER A 194 4.11 17.29 7.45
C SER A 194 4.56 17.03 6.00
N VAL A 195 3.64 17.12 5.03
CA VAL A 195 3.95 17.01 3.59
C VAL A 195 4.60 18.28 3.05
N SER A 196 4.20 19.42 3.60
CA SER A 196 4.68 20.75 3.17
C SER A 196 6.13 20.97 3.59
N GLU A 197 6.54 20.43 4.74
CA GLU A 197 7.90 20.52 5.28
C GLU A 197 8.89 19.55 4.60
N GLN A 198 8.41 18.44 4.02
CA GLN A 198 9.25 17.44 3.36
C GLN A 198 9.61 17.76 1.89
N GLY A 199 9.28 18.96 1.39
CA GLY A 199 9.81 19.48 0.13
C GLY A 199 9.46 18.63 -1.11
N GLY A 200 8.25 18.75 -1.62
CA GLY A 200 7.95 18.68 -3.07
C GLY A 200 8.39 17.45 -3.88
N GLY A 201 8.73 16.33 -3.25
CA GLY A 201 8.89 15.04 -3.93
C GLY A 201 7.56 14.29 -3.86
N SER A 202 6.93 14.00 -4.99
CA SER A 202 5.71 13.18 -5.02
C SER A 202 5.89 11.95 -4.13
N ASN A 203 4.99 11.74 -3.17
CA ASN A 203 4.93 10.57 -2.30
C ASN A 203 4.47 9.33 -3.11
N ASN A 204 5.21 9.06 -4.20
CA ASN A 204 4.92 8.03 -5.16
C ASN A 204 5.44 6.72 -4.57
N ARG A 205 4.53 5.78 -4.31
CA ARG A 205 4.84 4.41 -3.86
C ARG A 205 5.87 3.73 -4.77
N TRP A 206 5.95 4.18 -6.02
CA TRP A 206 6.82 3.62 -7.04
C TRP A 206 8.09 4.46 -7.21
N VAL A 207 9.24 3.81 -7.11
CA VAL A 207 10.54 4.37 -7.45
C VAL A 207 11.03 3.68 -8.71
N ASP A 208 11.31 4.46 -9.75
CA ASP A 208 11.95 3.95 -10.95
C ASP A 208 13.45 3.79 -10.71
N LEU A 209 13.90 2.54 -10.65
CA LEU A 209 15.32 2.21 -10.43
C LEU A 209 16.10 2.09 -11.75
N THR A 210 15.48 2.44 -12.87
CA THR A 210 16.08 2.29 -14.20
C THR A 210 16.85 3.55 -14.60
N LEU A 211 18.11 3.40 -14.97
CA LEU A 211 18.92 4.48 -15.50
C LEU A 211 18.30 5.01 -16.80
N LYS A 212 18.01 6.31 -16.81
CA LYS A 212 17.59 7.01 -18.02
C LYS A 212 18.79 7.23 -18.94
N VAL A 213 18.89 6.42 -19.99
CA VAL A 213 19.98 6.51 -20.97
C VAL A 213 19.68 7.60 -22.02
N SER A 214 20.59 8.56 -22.17
CA SER A 214 20.52 9.59 -23.22
C SER A 214 21.36 9.22 -24.45
N PRO A 215 21.11 9.81 -25.63
CA PRO A 215 21.94 9.58 -26.82
C PRO A 215 23.43 9.91 -26.61
N LYS A 216 23.75 10.86 -25.74
CA LYS A 216 25.14 11.18 -25.37
C LYS A 216 25.76 10.03 -24.58
N MET A 217 25.05 9.54 -23.56
CA MET A 217 25.52 8.43 -22.72
C MET A 217 25.76 7.15 -23.54
N ILE A 218 24.95 6.89 -24.57
CA ILE A 218 25.17 5.77 -25.48
C ILE A 218 26.53 5.90 -26.18
N LYS A 219 26.83 7.08 -26.74
CA LYS A 219 28.10 7.33 -27.43
C LYS A 219 29.29 7.23 -26.46
N ASP A 220 29.16 7.80 -25.27
CA ASP A 220 30.21 7.80 -24.25
C ASP A 220 30.48 6.36 -23.78
N ALA A 221 29.43 5.58 -23.50
CA ALA A 221 29.54 4.17 -23.14
C ALA A 221 30.17 3.33 -24.26
N GLN A 222 29.75 3.50 -25.51
CA GLN A 222 30.34 2.81 -26.67
C GLN A 222 31.83 3.11 -26.86
N GLY A 223 32.27 4.33 -26.53
CA GLY A 223 33.66 4.72 -26.64
C GLY A 223 34.57 4.13 -25.55
N ASN A 224 33.99 3.74 -24.41
CA ASN A 224 34.73 3.30 -23.23
C ASN A 224 34.51 1.82 -22.88
N GLU A 225 33.47 1.18 -23.41
CA GLU A 225 33.12 -0.22 -23.12
C GLU A 225 32.55 -0.96 -24.35
N ASN A 226 33.25 -2.02 -24.77
CA ASN A 226 32.89 -2.80 -25.97
C ASN A 226 31.59 -3.62 -25.79
N LYS A 227 31.17 -3.92 -24.56
CA LYS A 227 29.98 -4.74 -24.24
C LYS A 227 28.64 -4.01 -24.42
N ALA A 228 28.64 -2.69 -24.63
CA ALA A 228 27.42 -1.92 -24.85
C ALA A 228 26.60 -2.39 -26.08
N PHE A 229 27.23 -3.09 -27.04
CA PHE A 229 26.57 -3.67 -28.21
C PHE A 229 25.97 -5.07 -27.99
N THR A 230 26.24 -5.73 -26.86
CA THR A 230 25.71 -7.07 -26.53
C THR A 230 24.62 -7.02 -25.45
N GLY A 231 24.01 -5.84 -25.27
CA GLY A 231 22.83 -5.64 -24.40
C GLY A 231 23.14 -5.16 -22.99
N HIS A 232 24.42 -4.98 -22.66
CA HIS A 232 24.89 -4.39 -21.40
C HIS A 232 24.87 -2.85 -21.46
N LEU A 233 23.72 -2.27 -21.81
CA LEU A 233 23.54 -0.82 -21.92
C LEU A 233 22.49 -0.34 -20.91
N GLY A 234 22.85 0.68 -20.13
CA GLY A 234 22.03 1.19 -19.04
C GLY A 234 21.78 0.14 -17.97
N THR A 235 20.61 0.21 -17.34
CA THR A 235 20.15 -0.86 -16.46
C THR A 235 19.80 -2.09 -17.28
N HIS A 236 20.47 -3.20 -16.99
CA HIS A 236 20.32 -4.44 -17.73
C HIS A 236 20.47 -5.64 -16.80
N PHE A 237 19.89 -6.75 -17.24
CA PHE A 237 19.90 -8.04 -16.57
C PHE A 237 20.93 -8.95 -17.25
N ASP A 238 21.93 -9.42 -16.51
CA ASP A 238 22.98 -10.31 -17.02
C ASP A 238 22.46 -11.74 -17.11
N VAL A 239 21.77 -12.03 -18.22
CA VAL A 239 21.17 -13.34 -18.50
C VAL A 239 22.22 -14.40 -18.87
N MET A 240 23.38 -13.95 -19.33
CA MET A 240 24.50 -14.79 -19.75
C MET A 240 24.07 -15.81 -20.82
N ASN A 241 24.23 -17.10 -20.57
CA ASN A 241 23.79 -18.17 -21.46
C ASN A 241 22.46 -18.83 -21.01
N LYS A 242 21.69 -18.15 -20.16
CA LYS A 242 20.40 -18.62 -19.63
C LYS A 242 19.24 -17.87 -20.26
N GLU A 243 18.05 -18.04 -19.69
CA GLU A 243 16.85 -17.26 -19.99
C GLU A 243 16.35 -16.57 -18.71
N PHE A 244 15.66 -15.45 -18.86
CA PHE A 244 15.04 -14.76 -17.74
C PHE A 244 13.88 -15.59 -17.16
N PRO A 245 13.92 -16.00 -15.87
CA PRO A 245 12.81 -16.73 -15.27
C PRO A 245 11.62 -15.80 -15.02
N LEU A 246 10.45 -16.08 -15.61
CA LEU A 246 9.27 -15.21 -15.46
C LEU A 246 8.80 -15.04 -14.01
N ASN A 247 9.05 -16.02 -13.14
CA ASN A 247 8.77 -15.89 -11.70
C ASN A 247 9.71 -14.92 -10.97
N TYR A 248 10.73 -14.38 -11.65
CA TYR A 248 11.62 -13.32 -11.12
C TYR A 248 11.11 -11.92 -11.50
N THR A 249 9.99 -11.83 -12.25
CA THR A 249 9.36 -10.55 -12.60
C THR A 249 8.99 -9.74 -11.37
N GLU A 250 8.51 -10.39 -10.31
CA GLU A 250 8.22 -9.75 -9.02
C GLU A 250 8.93 -10.51 -7.90
N ARG A 251 9.82 -9.84 -7.15
CA ARG A 251 10.52 -10.42 -6.01
C ARG A 251 10.41 -9.53 -4.78
N LYS A 252 10.33 -10.15 -3.61
CA LYS A 252 10.62 -9.45 -2.34
C LYS A 252 12.07 -8.99 -2.38
N ALA A 253 12.31 -7.75 -2.03
CA ALA A 253 13.60 -7.13 -2.20
C ALA A 253 14.08 -6.46 -0.92
N ILE A 254 15.39 -6.32 -0.80
CA ILE A 254 16.06 -5.53 0.23
C ILE A 254 17.21 -4.75 -0.40
N VAL A 255 17.33 -3.47 -0.05
CA VAL A 255 18.51 -2.67 -0.37
C VAL A 255 19.34 -2.50 0.89
N PHE A 256 20.67 -2.61 0.77
CA PHE A 256 21.63 -2.28 1.82
C PHE A 256 22.38 -0.99 1.47
N ASP A 257 22.49 -0.08 2.44
CA ASP A 257 23.31 1.11 2.33
C ASP A 257 24.79 0.76 2.53
N VAL A 258 25.55 0.76 1.44
CA VAL A 258 27.00 0.55 1.43
C VAL A 258 27.75 1.79 0.92
N SER A 259 27.09 2.96 0.91
CA SER A 259 27.62 4.23 0.39
C SER A 259 28.87 4.72 1.12
N SER A 260 29.05 4.30 2.38
CA SER A 260 30.23 4.63 3.20
C SER A 260 31.46 3.75 2.90
N ILE A 261 31.32 2.67 2.13
CA ILE A 261 32.41 1.74 1.83
C ILE A 261 33.20 2.23 0.62
N SER A 262 34.51 2.43 0.79
CA SER A 262 35.41 2.87 -0.27
C SER A 262 36.81 2.29 -0.10
N GLY A 263 37.55 2.13 -1.19
CA GLY A 263 38.94 1.65 -1.17
C GLY A 263 39.14 0.17 -0.84
N ARG A 264 38.05 -0.59 -0.63
CA ARG A 264 38.04 -2.05 -0.44
C ARG A 264 36.76 -2.65 -1.04
N ASP A 265 36.70 -3.98 -1.09
CA ASP A 265 35.49 -4.72 -1.44
C ASP A 265 34.42 -4.56 -0.36
N ILE A 266 33.15 -4.66 -0.75
CA ILE A 266 32.00 -4.75 0.16
C ILE A 266 31.98 -6.18 0.70
N GLU A 267 32.04 -6.30 2.02
CA GLU A 267 32.23 -7.56 2.75
C GLU A 267 30.95 -8.02 3.43
N VAL A 268 30.93 -9.28 3.90
CA VAL A 268 29.79 -9.86 4.63
C VAL A 268 29.41 -9.03 5.86
N GLN A 269 30.39 -8.45 6.57
CA GLN A 269 30.12 -7.63 7.76
C GLN A 269 29.46 -6.28 7.47
N ASP A 270 29.44 -5.83 6.21
CA ASP A 270 28.86 -4.55 5.83
C ASP A 270 27.32 -4.62 5.69
N ILE A 271 26.75 -5.82 5.72
CA ILE A 271 25.31 -6.05 5.62
C ILE A 271 24.79 -6.94 6.74
N ASP A 272 23.52 -6.76 7.09
CA ASP A 272 22.82 -7.69 7.98
C ASP A 272 22.29 -8.87 7.16
N LEU A 273 23.14 -9.90 7.01
CA LEU A 273 22.80 -11.11 6.28
C LEU A 273 21.62 -11.87 6.91
N SER A 274 21.24 -11.61 8.17
CA SER A 274 20.07 -12.28 8.79
C SER A 274 18.74 -11.88 8.14
N LYS A 275 18.70 -10.72 7.47
CA LYS A 275 17.52 -10.23 6.73
C LYS A 275 17.35 -10.88 5.35
N VAL A 276 18.39 -11.53 4.84
CA VAL A 276 18.39 -12.13 3.50
C VAL A 276 17.76 -13.52 3.52
N ARG A 277 16.66 -13.68 2.78
CA ARG A 277 15.88 -14.92 2.65
C ARG A 277 15.98 -15.48 1.21
N PRO A 278 15.66 -16.76 1.00
CA PRO A 278 15.56 -17.32 -0.35
C PRO A 278 14.61 -16.52 -1.23
N ASP A 279 14.84 -16.59 -2.55
CA ASP A 279 14.06 -15.91 -3.60
C ASP A 279 14.12 -14.37 -3.59
N MET A 280 14.92 -13.74 -2.73
CA MET A 280 14.98 -12.29 -2.65
C MET A 280 15.75 -11.65 -3.81
N PHE A 281 15.39 -10.41 -4.14
CA PHE A 281 16.24 -9.46 -4.84
C PHE A 281 17.06 -8.70 -3.78
N VAL A 282 18.38 -8.86 -3.77
CA VAL A 282 19.27 -8.17 -2.83
C VAL A 282 20.03 -7.09 -3.56
N SER A 283 19.85 -5.82 -3.18
CA SER A 283 20.54 -4.69 -3.79
C SER A 283 21.49 -3.96 -2.85
N PHE A 284 22.46 -3.29 -3.46
CA PHE A 284 23.51 -2.52 -2.77
C PHE A 284 23.50 -1.09 -3.30
N TYR A 285 23.20 -0.14 -2.42
CA TYR A 285 23.30 1.30 -2.72
C TYR A 285 24.68 1.79 -2.31
N SER A 286 25.53 2.08 -3.30
CA SER A 286 26.84 2.70 -3.09
C SER A 286 26.85 4.21 -3.36
N GLY A 287 25.82 4.71 -4.05
CA GLY A 287 25.73 6.07 -4.60
C GLY A 287 26.68 6.30 -5.79
N TYR A 288 27.29 5.25 -6.35
CA TYR A 288 28.32 5.42 -7.39
C TYR A 288 27.76 6.00 -8.70
N ILE A 289 26.60 5.51 -9.17
CA ILE A 289 25.90 6.06 -10.35
C ILE A 289 25.46 7.51 -10.22
N GLU A 290 25.34 8.01 -8.99
CA GLU A 290 24.96 9.40 -8.71
C GLU A 290 26.18 10.32 -8.70
N ARG A 291 27.35 9.80 -8.29
CA ARG A 291 28.61 10.56 -8.20
C ARG A 291 29.40 10.54 -9.49
N GLU A 292 29.42 9.41 -10.19
CA GLU A 292 30.23 9.20 -11.39
C GLU A 292 29.32 9.09 -12.62
N SER A 293 29.67 9.80 -13.69
CA SER A 293 28.82 9.87 -14.87
C SER A 293 28.82 8.54 -15.63
N TYR A 294 27.65 7.89 -15.72
CA TYR A 294 27.49 6.69 -16.55
C TYR A 294 27.99 6.92 -17.98
N GLY A 295 28.81 5.99 -18.48
CA GLY A 295 29.49 6.10 -19.77
C GLY A 295 30.93 6.62 -19.69
N SER A 296 31.36 7.15 -18.54
CA SER A 296 32.75 7.57 -18.35
C SER A 296 33.69 6.37 -18.22
N LYS A 297 34.98 6.56 -18.52
CA LYS A 297 35.99 5.53 -18.30
C LYS A 297 36.08 5.14 -16.82
N ALA A 298 36.05 6.13 -15.92
CA ALA A 298 36.13 5.89 -14.48
C ALA A 298 34.94 5.03 -14.02
N TYR A 299 33.74 5.30 -14.52
CA TYR A 299 32.52 4.55 -14.18
C TYR A 299 32.69 3.03 -14.41
N PHE A 300 33.31 2.64 -15.52
CA PHE A 300 33.52 1.22 -15.86
C PHE A 300 34.77 0.60 -15.25
N SER A 301 35.78 1.38 -14.84
CA SER A 301 37.05 0.82 -14.32
C SER A 301 37.25 0.94 -12.81
N GLU A 302 36.55 1.87 -12.14
CA GLU A 302 36.82 2.24 -10.75
C GLU A 302 35.62 2.00 -9.81
N HIS A 303 34.56 1.34 -10.30
CA HIS A 303 33.36 1.08 -9.51
C HIS A 303 33.57 0.20 -8.27
N PRO A 304 32.72 0.26 -7.24
CA PRO A 304 32.77 -0.69 -6.12
C PRO A 304 32.71 -2.17 -6.56
N GLN A 305 33.13 -3.09 -5.69
CA GLN A 305 33.01 -4.54 -5.93
C GLN A 305 32.47 -5.23 -4.68
N LEU A 306 31.78 -6.34 -4.86
CA LEU A 306 31.44 -7.27 -3.77
C LEU A 306 32.60 -8.25 -3.59
N SER A 307 32.92 -8.62 -2.36
CA SER A 307 33.92 -9.66 -2.10
C SER A 307 33.41 -11.03 -2.55
N ASP A 308 34.32 -11.93 -2.93
CA ASP A 308 33.96 -13.30 -3.31
C ASP A 308 33.19 -14.02 -2.18
N GLU A 309 33.58 -13.78 -0.92
CA GLU A 309 32.90 -14.37 0.23
C GLU A 309 31.45 -13.87 0.33
N LEU A 310 31.21 -12.57 0.15
CA LEU A 310 29.85 -12.02 0.16
C LEU A 310 29.00 -12.62 -0.95
N ILE A 311 29.54 -12.73 -2.17
CA ILE A 311 28.82 -13.35 -3.28
C ILE A 311 28.48 -14.81 -2.95
N GLU A 312 29.42 -15.62 -2.44
CA GLU A 312 29.13 -17.00 -2.03
C GLU A 312 28.05 -17.08 -0.96
N LYS A 313 28.08 -16.20 0.06
CA LYS A 313 27.05 -16.17 1.10
C LYS A 313 25.66 -15.85 0.55
N LEU A 314 25.55 -14.99 -0.45
CA LEU A 314 24.27 -14.70 -1.10
C LEU A 314 23.79 -15.90 -1.93
N LEU A 315 24.70 -16.56 -2.65
CA LEU A 315 24.40 -17.76 -3.43
C LEU A 315 23.92 -18.92 -2.53
N ASP A 316 24.57 -19.13 -1.38
CA ASP A 316 24.18 -20.13 -0.37
C ASP A 316 22.80 -19.87 0.23
N ARG A 317 22.31 -18.62 0.17
CA ARG A 317 20.95 -18.25 0.61
C ARG A 317 19.89 -18.44 -0.46
N HIS A 318 20.28 -18.87 -1.66
CA HIS A 318 19.37 -19.08 -2.80
C HIS A 318 18.52 -17.83 -3.09
N ILE A 319 19.15 -16.65 -3.08
CA ILE A 319 18.50 -15.42 -3.55
C ILE A 319 18.25 -15.50 -5.06
N SER A 320 17.44 -14.60 -5.63
CA SER A 320 17.15 -14.58 -7.06
C SER A 320 18.04 -13.61 -7.85
N ILE A 321 18.22 -12.40 -7.34
CA ILE A 321 18.88 -11.31 -8.07
C ILE A 321 19.81 -10.54 -7.13
N ILE A 322 21.00 -10.20 -7.61
CA ILE A 322 21.89 -9.19 -7.04
C ILE A 322 21.74 -7.91 -7.86
N GLY A 323 21.31 -6.81 -7.23
CA GLY A 323 21.20 -5.51 -7.91
C GLY A 323 22.23 -4.50 -7.40
N ILE A 324 22.87 -3.78 -8.31
CA ILE A 324 23.91 -2.81 -7.96
C ILE A 324 23.71 -1.50 -8.71
N ASP A 325 24.07 -0.39 -8.08
CA ASP A 325 24.09 0.94 -8.69
C ASP A 325 25.46 1.27 -9.33
N PHE A 326 26.11 0.26 -9.90
CA PHE A 326 27.40 0.37 -10.58
C PHE A 326 27.56 -0.74 -11.64
N ALA A 327 28.67 -0.72 -12.39
CA ALA A 327 28.90 -1.47 -13.62
C ALA A 327 29.41 -2.92 -13.45
N GLY A 328 29.18 -3.54 -12.29
CA GLY A 328 29.51 -4.97 -12.09
C GLY A 328 29.87 -5.36 -10.67
N VAL A 329 29.57 -6.60 -10.31
CA VAL A 329 29.88 -7.14 -8.97
C VAL A 329 31.38 -7.37 -8.78
N ARG A 330 32.11 -7.63 -9.87
CA ARG A 330 33.58 -7.74 -9.95
C ARG A 330 34.10 -6.89 -11.12
N ARG A 331 35.39 -6.53 -11.10
CA ARG A 331 36.03 -5.70 -12.15
C ARG A 331 36.87 -6.52 -13.13
N GLY A 332 37.15 -5.89 -14.28
CA GLY A 332 38.18 -6.34 -15.20
C GLY A 332 37.97 -7.77 -15.70
N THR A 333 38.99 -8.61 -15.57
CA THR A 333 38.93 -10.00 -16.04
C THR A 333 38.05 -10.92 -15.18
N GLU A 334 37.67 -10.48 -13.98
CA GLU A 334 36.83 -11.26 -13.06
C GLU A 334 35.33 -11.05 -13.28
N HIS A 335 34.94 -9.94 -13.92
CA HIS A 335 33.54 -9.56 -14.14
C HIS A 335 32.75 -10.70 -14.83
N THR A 336 33.00 -10.95 -16.13
CA THR A 336 32.18 -11.90 -16.91
C THR A 336 32.17 -13.32 -16.33
N PRO A 337 33.32 -13.88 -15.87
CA PRO A 337 33.31 -15.19 -15.23
C PRO A 337 32.47 -15.24 -13.96
N LYS A 338 32.43 -14.15 -13.17
CA LYS A 338 31.63 -14.11 -11.94
C LYS A 338 30.13 -14.08 -12.24
N ASP A 339 29.69 -13.31 -13.22
CA ASP A 339 28.27 -13.25 -13.57
C ASP A 339 27.78 -14.60 -14.09
N GLN A 340 28.58 -15.25 -14.94
CA GLN A 340 28.29 -16.60 -15.41
C GLN A 340 28.20 -17.60 -14.25
N TYR A 341 29.12 -17.50 -13.29
CA TYR A 341 29.12 -18.34 -12.09
C TYR A 341 27.85 -18.16 -11.24
N CYS A 342 27.39 -16.91 -11.05
CA CYS A 342 26.12 -16.62 -10.38
C CYS A 342 24.94 -17.21 -11.17
N ALA A 343 24.90 -16.98 -12.50
CA ALA A 343 23.83 -17.44 -13.37
C ALA A 343 23.73 -18.99 -13.42
N ASP A 344 24.85 -19.69 -13.36
CA ASP A 344 24.90 -21.15 -13.26
C ASP A 344 24.31 -21.70 -11.95
N LYS A 345 24.28 -20.87 -10.90
CA LYS A 345 23.59 -21.16 -9.62
C LYS A 345 22.18 -20.57 -9.54
N GLY A 346 21.64 -20.03 -10.64
CA GLY A 346 20.28 -19.48 -10.71
C GLY A 346 20.12 -18.09 -10.07
N VAL A 347 21.23 -17.38 -9.84
CA VAL A 347 21.25 -16.01 -9.31
C VAL A 347 21.76 -15.07 -10.39
N PHE A 348 20.98 -14.04 -10.71
CA PHE A 348 21.32 -13.12 -11.80
C PHE A 348 21.72 -11.76 -11.27
N ILE A 349 22.42 -10.98 -12.10
CA ILE A 349 22.88 -9.65 -11.75
C ILE A 349 22.07 -8.62 -12.54
N ILE A 350 21.74 -7.52 -11.87
CA ILE A 350 21.25 -6.31 -12.52
C ILE A 350 22.17 -5.16 -12.17
N GLU A 351 22.78 -4.59 -13.20
CA GLU A 351 23.71 -3.48 -13.06
C GLU A 351 23.05 -2.13 -13.28
N ASN A 352 23.76 -1.07 -12.88
CA ASN A 352 23.41 0.31 -13.19
C ASN A 352 21.99 0.70 -12.74
N LEU A 353 21.54 0.19 -11.59
CA LEU A 353 20.34 0.69 -10.93
C LEU A 353 20.56 2.14 -10.48
N CYS A 354 19.51 2.97 -10.47
CA CYS A 354 19.56 4.31 -9.92
C CYS A 354 18.51 4.50 -8.82
N HIS A 355 18.60 5.61 -8.08
CA HIS A 355 17.62 6.00 -7.05
C HIS A 355 17.41 4.98 -5.91
N LEU A 356 18.31 4.00 -5.74
CA LEU A 356 18.25 3.04 -4.63
C LEU A 356 18.25 3.77 -3.27
N GLY A 357 18.96 4.90 -3.16
CA GLY A 357 18.95 5.74 -1.97
C GLY A 357 17.57 6.28 -1.59
N GLN A 358 16.65 6.44 -2.56
CA GLN A 358 15.27 6.86 -2.28
C GLN A 358 14.44 5.78 -1.58
N LEU A 359 14.92 4.53 -1.51
CA LEU A 359 14.25 3.45 -0.78
C LEU A 359 14.65 3.42 0.69
N LEU A 360 15.76 4.09 1.06
CA LEU A 360 16.22 4.20 2.44
C LEU A 360 15.50 5.38 3.11
N VAL A 361 15.00 5.18 4.33
CA VAL A 361 14.30 6.21 5.11
C VAL A 361 15.15 6.59 6.31
N GLY A 362 15.44 7.90 6.46
CA GLY A 362 16.27 8.40 7.57
C GLY A 362 17.68 7.79 7.56
N ASP A 363 18.13 7.31 8.72
CA ASP A 363 19.46 6.71 8.91
C ASP A 363 19.46 5.16 8.80
N GLU A 364 18.41 4.57 8.23
CA GLU A 364 18.30 3.12 8.08
C GLU A 364 19.40 2.56 7.16
N LYS A 365 20.07 1.49 7.60
CA LYS A 365 21.11 0.79 6.83
C LYS A 365 20.57 -0.20 5.81
N SER A 366 19.26 -0.44 5.81
CA SER A 366 18.61 -1.32 4.84
C SER A 366 17.11 -1.08 4.80
N ALA A 367 16.48 -1.24 3.64
CA ALA A 367 15.03 -1.14 3.50
C ALA A 367 14.46 -2.28 2.63
N GLU A 368 13.30 -2.82 3.01
CA GLU A 368 12.59 -3.84 2.22
C GLU A 368 11.58 -3.21 1.24
N PHE A 369 11.48 -3.78 0.04
CA PHE A 369 10.56 -3.33 -1.01
C PHE A 369 10.10 -4.50 -1.89
N ILE A 370 9.23 -4.24 -2.87
CA ILE A 370 8.93 -5.20 -3.95
C ILE A 370 9.61 -4.72 -5.23
N ALA A 371 10.49 -5.54 -5.80
CA ALA A 371 11.15 -5.25 -7.07
C ALA A 371 10.35 -5.87 -8.22
N ASN A 372 10.05 -5.05 -9.23
CA ASN A 372 9.44 -5.47 -10.49
C ASN A 372 10.46 -5.32 -11.61
N THR A 373 10.84 -6.43 -12.24
CA THR A 373 11.91 -6.50 -13.24
C THR A 373 11.35 -6.93 -14.58
N TYR A 374 11.54 -6.10 -15.61
CA TYR A 374 11.04 -6.34 -16.96
C TYR A 374 12.17 -6.26 -17.99
N PRO A 375 12.94 -7.35 -18.21
CA PRO A 375 13.94 -7.40 -19.26
C PRO A 375 13.30 -7.47 -20.65
N MET A 376 13.97 -6.85 -21.62
CA MET A 376 13.59 -7.00 -23.03
C MET A 376 13.83 -8.45 -23.48
N ASN A 377 12.91 -9.00 -24.27
CA ASN A 377 12.99 -10.38 -24.75
C ASN A 377 13.82 -10.47 -26.04
N PHE A 378 15.12 -10.20 -25.95
CA PHE A 378 16.06 -10.36 -27.07
C PHE A 378 16.72 -11.74 -27.04
N ALA A 379 16.89 -12.35 -28.21
CA ALA A 379 17.57 -13.63 -28.37
C ALA A 379 19.09 -13.45 -28.48
N GLU A 380 19.85 -14.45 -28.03
CA GLU A 380 21.30 -14.55 -28.22
C GLU A 380 22.14 -13.40 -27.61
N MET A 381 21.60 -12.73 -26.58
CA MET A 381 22.29 -11.66 -25.86
C MET A 381 22.70 -12.13 -24.45
N THR A 382 23.88 -11.70 -23.98
CA THR A 382 24.36 -12.00 -22.62
C THR A 382 23.86 -11.01 -21.57
N GLY A 383 23.44 -9.82 -22.01
CA GLY A 383 22.77 -8.82 -21.18
C GLY A 383 21.45 -8.40 -21.84
N LEU A 384 20.42 -8.17 -21.03
CA LEU A 384 19.11 -7.73 -21.50
C LEU A 384 18.78 -6.38 -20.87
N PRO A 385 18.67 -5.29 -21.65
CA PRO A 385 18.17 -4.02 -21.11
C PRO A 385 16.84 -4.25 -20.39
N CYS A 386 16.67 -3.67 -19.21
CA CYS A 386 15.50 -3.95 -18.39
C CYS A 386 14.96 -2.70 -17.70
N ARG A 387 13.66 -2.71 -17.44
CA ARG A 387 12.99 -1.75 -16.58
C ARG A 387 12.89 -2.35 -15.19
N VAL A 388 13.39 -1.65 -14.17
CA VAL A 388 13.26 -2.06 -12.77
C VAL A 388 12.50 -1.01 -11.99
N ILE A 389 11.37 -1.41 -11.40
CA ILE A 389 10.52 -0.54 -10.59
C ILE A 389 10.42 -1.10 -9.17
N ALA A 390 10.74 -0.28 -8.18
CA ALA A 390 10.52 -0.60 -6.78
C ALA A 390 9.16 -0.10 -6.31
N LYS A 391 8.44 -0.93 -5.56
CA LYS A 391 7.26 -0.55 -4.79
C LYS A 391 7.66 -0.48 -3.32
N ARG A 392 7.63 0.72 -2.74
CA ARG A 392 7.82 0.89 -1.28
C ARG A 392 6.74 0.10 -0.53
N LYS A 393 7.15 -0.53 0.58
CA LYS A 393 6.27 -1.33 1.43
C LYS A 393 5.28 -0.46 2.19
#